data_AF-A0A0D3K9M0-F1
#
_entry.id   AF-A0A0D3K9M0-F1
#
_cell.length_a   1.000
_cell.length_b   1.000
_cell.length_c   1.000
_cell.angle_alpha   90.00
_cell.angle_beta   90.00
_cell.angle_gamma   90.00
#
_symmetry.space_group_name_H-M   'P 1'
#
loop_
_entity.id
_entity.type
_entity.pdbx_description
1 polymer ?
#
loop_
_entity_poly.entity_id
_entity_poly.type
_entity_poly.pdbx_seq_one_letter_code
_entity_poly.pdbx_strand_id
1 'polypeptide(L)'
;MMSELKFTTDEPVEGTDLIQFRGKGDDYCAFMEPLTEQLCNELGVKIRCFEVWHDSRNLELLQRLDAGRCNGVPFFYNKRSKQFICGATTYENLKTWALGKTCEEFAPPPELEKLAREQQEGPMNKVQALMAEVTAKAKAMMDERQEKESAE
;
A
#
# COMPACT_ATOMS: atom_id res chain seq x y z
N MET A 1 -31.51 -17.94 15.25
CA MET A 1 -31.03 -17.99 13.85
C MET A 1 -30.11 -16.79 13.69
N MET A 2 -28.79 -17.02 13.71
CA MET A 2 -27.82 -15.96 13.44
C MET A 2 -27.94 -15.65 11.95
N SER A 3 -28.45 -14.46 11.65
CA SER A 3 -28.60 -13.94 10.30
C SER A 3 -27.24 -13.96 9.61
N GLU A 4 -27.17 -14.68 8.50
CA GLU A 4 -26.05 -14.64 7.56
C GLU A 4 -26.01 -13.23 6.95
N LEU A 5 -25.27 -12.31 7.59
CA LEU A 5 -24.85 -11.07 6.96
C LEU A 5 -23.89 -11.45 5.83
N LYS A 6 -24.46 -11.67 4.64
CA LYS A 6 -23.70 -11.75 3.41
C LYS A 6 -23.08 -10.37 3.19
N PHE A 7 -21.77 -10.29 3.35
CA PHE A 7 -20.99 -9.11 3.02
C PHE A 7 -21.05 -8.93 1.50
N THR A 8 -21.89 -8.01 1.03
CA THR A 8 -21.99 -7.60 -0.36
C THR A 8 -21.21 -6.29 -0.52
N THR A 9 -20.09 -6.34 -1.23
CA THR A 9 -19.23 -5.16 -1.49
C THR A 9 -19.85 -4.13 -2.43
N ASP A 10 -21.02 -4.43 -3.00
CA ASP A 10 -21.71 -3.62 -4.01
C ASP A 10 -23.05 -3.01 -3.54
N GLU A 11 -23.54 -3.33 -2.34
CA GLU A 11 -24.78 -2.71 -1.85
C GLU A 11 -24.50 -1.35 -1.18
N PRO A 12 -25.23 -0.27 -1.54
CA PRO A 12 -25.04 1.03 -0.95
C PRO A 12 -25.43 1.01 0.54
N VAL A 13 -24.42 0.97 1.41
CA VAL A 13 -24.61 1.10 2.85
C VAL A 13 -24.79 2.58 3.22
N GLU A 14 -26.03 3.00 3.43
CA GLU A 14 -26.33 4.31 4.00
C GLU A 14 -26.06 4.34 5.51
N GLY A 15 -25.54 5.46 6.02
CA GLY A 15 -25.37 5.71 7.46
C GLY A 15 -24.04 5.27 8.10
N THR A 16 -23.09 4.70 7.36
CA THR A 16 -21.75 4.41 7.92
C THR A 16 -20.77 5.57 7.78
N ASP A 17 -19.85 5.68 8.75
CA ASP A 17 -18.70 6.60 8.74
C ASP A 17 -17.45 6.02 8.06
N LEU A 18 -17.44 4.71 7.82
CA LEU A 18 -16.31 4.00 7.25
C LEU A 18 -16.47 3.90 5.74
N ILE A 19 -15.49 4.41 5.01
CA ILE A 19 -15.48 4.45 3.56
C ILE A 19 -14.25 3.71 3.03
N GLN A 20 -14.45 2.91 1.98
CA GLN A 20 -13.39 2.29 1.19
C GLN A 20 -13.57 2.66 -0.28
N PHE A 21 -12.47 3.02 -0.94
CA PHE A 21 -12.39 3.13 -2.40
C PHE A 21 -11.57 1.96 -2.93
N ARG A 22 -12.06 1.32 -3.97
CA ARG A 22 -11.46 0.13 -4.60
C ARG A 22 -11.46 0.23 -6.11
N GLY A 23 -10.47 -0.41 -6.72
CA GLY A 23 -10.42 -0.62 -8.15
C GLY A 23 -10.83 -2.05 -8.50
N LYS A 24 -11.77 -2.23 -9.43
CA LYS A 24 -12.07 -3.57 -9.92
C LYS A 24 -10.86 -4.13 -10.70
N GLY A 25 -10.37 -5.30 -10.27
CA GLY A 25 -9.20 -5.95 -10.87
C GLY A 25 -7.84 -5.50 -10.33
N ASP A 26 -7.83 -4.74 -9.24
CA ASP A 26 -6.59 -4.35 -8.54
C ASP A 26 -6.19 -5.41 -7.49
N ASP A 27 -4.95 -5.88 -7.54
CA ASP A 27 -4.45 -6.96 -6.68
C ASP A 27 -4.38 -6.55 -5.19
N TYR A 28 -4.05 -5.29 -4.90
CA TYR A 28 -4.02 -4.77 -3.53
C TYR A 28 -5.42 -4.66 -2.95
N CYS A 29 -6.41 -4.27 -3.76
CA CYS A 29 -7.81 -4.30 -3.36
C CYS A 29 -8.28 -5.73 -3.08
N ALA A 30 -7.94 -6.70 -3.95
CA ALA A 30 -8.28 -8.10 -3.74
C ALA A 30 -7.67 -8.68 -2.45
N PHE A 31 -6.43 -8.29 -2.11
CA PHE A 31 -5.81 -8.66 -0.83
C PHE A 31 -6.58 -8.12 0.38
N MET A 32 -7.14 -6.91 0.28
CA MET A 32 -7.88 -6.26 1.38
C MET A 32 -9.32 -6.75 1.54
N GLU A 33 -9.93 -7.38 0.54
CA GLU A 33 -11.30 -7.92 0.62
C GLU A 33 -11.53 -8.85 1.83
N PRO A 34 -10.76 -9.94 2.03
CA PRO A 34 -10.98 -10.84 3.17
C PRO A 34 -10.76 -10.15 4.52
N LEU A 35 -9.84 -9.19 4.60
CA LEU A 35 -9.59 -8.44 5.84
C LEU A 35 -10.76 -7.50 6.18
N THR A 36 -11.36 -6.89 5.15
CA THR A 36 -12.51 -6.00 5.29
C THR A 36 -13.75 -6.79 5.70
N GLU A 37 -13.95 -7.96 5.12
CA GLU A 37 -15.04 -8.89 5.50
C GLU A 37 -14.87 -9.35 6.95
N GLN A 38 -13.67 -9.81 7.31
CA GLN A 38 -13.35 -10.21 8.69
C GLN A 38 -13.65 -9.08 9.68
N LEU A 39 -13.23 -7.85 9.36
CA LEU A 39 -13.46 -6.67 10.21
C LEU A 39 -14.96 -6.39 10.41
N CYS A 40 -15.75 -6.42 9.32
CA CYS A 40 -17.18 -6.17 9.38
C CYS A 40 -17.90 -7.24 10.23
N ASN A 41 -17.51 -8.51 10.06
CA ASN A 41 -18.06 -9.63 10.82
C ASN A 41 -17.68 -9.56 12.31
N GLU A 42 -16.42 -9.22 12.63
CA GLU A 42 -15.93 -9.17 14.01
C GLU A 42 -16.51 -7.98 14.80
N LEU A 43 -16.53 -6.79 14.20
CA LEU A 43 -16.95 -5.57 14.90
C LEU A 43 -18.43 -5.22 14.72
N GLY A 44 -19.15 -5.91 13.82
CA GLY A 44 -20.51 -5.55 13.44
C GLY A 44 -20.62 -4.18 12.77
N VAL A 45 -19.50 -3.67 12.24
CA VAL A 45 -19.47 -2.40 11.49
C VAL A 45 -19.79 -2.67 10.03
N LYS A 46 -20.20 -1.61 9.32
CA LYS A 46 -20.35 -1.66 7.86
C LYS A 46 -19.39 -0.69 7.22
N ILE A 47 -18.81 -1.07 6.09
CA ILE A 47 -17.92 -0.20 5.29
C ILE A 47 -18.64 0.09 3.98
N ARG A 48 -18.72 1.37 3.62
CA ARG A 48 -19.27 1.79 2.33
C ARG A 48 -18.17 1.75 1.28
N CYS A 49 -18.31 0.87 0.30
CA CYS A 49 -17.36 0.71 -0.78
C CYS A 49 -17.75 1.54 -2.01
N PHE A 50 -16.75 2.13 -2.68
CA PHE A 50 -16.89 2.84 -3.94
C PHE A 50 -15.91 2.27 -4.96
N GLU A 51 -16.43 1.75 -6.07
CA GLU A 51 -15.62 1.36 -7.24
C GLU A 51 -15.28 2.61 -8.05
N VAL A 52 -14.01 2.82 -8.35
CA VAL A 52 -13.52 4.08 -8.92
C VAL A 52 -13.05 3.98 -10.37
N TRP A 53 -12.76 2.79 -10.90
CA TRP A 53 -12.18 2.67 -12.26
C TRP A 53 -13.24 2.81 -13.35
N HIS A 54 -14.50 2.49 -13.04
CA HIS A 54 -15.61 2.56 -13.99
C HIS A 54 -16.71 3.54 -13.55
N ASP A 55 -16.52 4.30 -12.47
CA ASP A 55 -17.42 5.38 -12.05
C ASP A 55 -16.62 6.67 -11.74
N SER A 56 -16.72 7.64 -12.65
CA SER A 56 -16.01 8.92 -12.56
C SER A 56 -16.43 9.77 -11.36
N ARG A 57 -17.65 9.62 -10.85
CA ARG A 57 -18.13 10.37 -9.68
C ARG A 57 -17.49 9.84 -8.40
N ASN A 58 -17.30 8.53 -8.33
CA ASN A 58 -16.58 7.90 -7.23
C ASN A 58 -15.10 8.30 -7.26
N LEU A 59 -14.50 8.37 -8.45
CA LEU A 59 -13.13 8.86 -8.60
C LEU A 59 -12.98 10.31 -8.15
N GLU A 60 -13.91 11.18 -8.53
CA GLU A 60 -13.92 12.58 -8.05
C GLU A 60 -14.07 12.65 -6.52
N LEU A 61 -14.92 11.79 -5.93
CA LEU A 61 -15.06 11.70 -4.48
C LEU A 61 -13.76 11.26 -3.80
N LEU A 62 -13.05 10.27 -4.36
CA LEU A 62 -11.73 9.86 -3.90
C LEU A 62 -10.76 11.05 -3.89
N GLN A 63 -10.62 11.75 -5.02
CA GLN A 63 -9.73 12.91 -5.17
C GLN A 63 -10.03 14.03 -4.17
N ARG A 64 -11.30 14.23 -3.81
CA ARG A 64 -11.70 15.22 -2.81
C ARG A 64 -11.34 14.79 -1.38
N LEU A 65 -11.48 13.51 -1.05
CA LEU A 65 -11.22 13.00 0.30
C LEU A 65 -9.73 12.73 0.57
N ASP A 66 -9.00 12.22 -0.42
CA ASP A 66 -7.58 11.97 -0.29
C ASP A 66 -6.76 13.28 -0.33
N ALA A 67 -7.31 14.34 -0.95
CA ALA A 67 -6.68 15.64 -1.12
C ALA A 67 -5.26 15.54 -1.69
N GLY A 68 -5.04 14.60 -2.62
CA GLY A 68 -3.75 14.37 -3.27
C GLY A 68 -2.71 13.63 -2.42
N ARG A 69 -3.06 13.14 -1.22
CA ARG A 69 -2.14 12.39 -0.35
C ARG A 69 -1.85 10.98 -0.83
N CYS A 70 -2.82 10.32 -1.45
CA CYS A 70 -2.72 8.91 -1.86
C CYS A 70 -2.72 8.74 -3.37
N ASN A 71 -3.70 9.33 -4.06
CA ASN A 71 -3.94 9.21 -5.51
C ASN A 71 -4.15 7.77 -6.01
N GLY A 72 -4.54 6.84 -5.14
CA GLY A 72 -4.63 5.42 -5.46
C GLY A 72 -5.64 4.67 -4.60
N VAL A 73 -5.73 3.37 -4.85
CA VAL A 73 -6.56 2.42 -4.11
C VAL A 73 -5.72 1.18 -3.73
N PRO A 74 -6.13 0.40 -2.72
CA PRO A 74 -7.27 0.64 -1.82
C PRO A 74 -7.05 1.87 -0.95
N PHE A 75 -8.10 2.68 -0.76
CA PHE A 75 -8.05 3.87 0.11
C PHE A 75 -9.18 3.80 1.12
N PHE A 76 -8.84 3.95 2.40
CA PHE A 76 -9.79 3.87 3.51
C PHE A 76 -9.90 5.24 4.18
N TYR A 77 -11.13 5.68 4.45
CA TYR A 77 -11.38 6.97 5.11
C TYR A 77 -12.48 6.86 6.18
N ASN A 78 -12.16 7.28 7.40
CA ASN A 78 -13.10 7.31 8.51
C ASN A 78 -13.61 8.74 8.68
N LYS A 79 -14.87 9.01 8.30
CA LYS A 79 -15.47 10.35 8.37
C LYS A 79 -15.50 10.92 9.78
N ARG A 80 -15.60 10.06 10.81
CA ARG A 80 -15.70 10.46 12.21
C ARG A 80 -14.37 10.91 12.77
N SER A 81 -13.32 10.09 12.64
CA SER A 81 -11.99 10.39 13.17
C SER A 81 -11.10 11.18 12.22
N LYS A 82 -11.49 11.32 10.94
CA LYS A 82 -10.69 11.88 9.83
C LYS A 82 -9.41 11.10 9.52
N GLN A 83 -9.26 9.91 10.09
CA GLN A 83 -8.14 9.01 9.82
C GLN A 83 -8.30 8.35 8.45
N PHE A 84 -7.17 8.07 7.80
CA PHE A 84 -7.14 7.41 6.51
C PHE A 84 -6.01 6.39 6.42
N ILE A 85 -6.14 5.46 5.49
CA ILE A 85 -5.08 4.52 5.10
C ILE A 85 -4.97 4.55 3.58
N CYS A 86 -3.75 4.69 3.08
CA CYS A 86 -3.40 4.63 1.67
C CYS A 86 -2.70 3.31 1.35
N GLY A 87 -3.33 2.50 0.50
CA GLY A 87 -2.81 1.20 0.06
C GLY A 87 -3.27 0.03 0.94
N ALA A 88 -2.78 -1.17 0.58
CA ALA A 88 -2.98 -2.36 1.39
C ALA A 88 -2.27 -2.22 2.74
N THR A 89 -2.81 -2.87 3.77
CA THR A 89 -2.35 -2.74 5.16
C THR A 89 -2.59 -4.03 5.95
N THR A 90 -2.05 -4.10 7.17
CA THR A 90 -2.36 -5.19 8.12
C THR A 90 -3.78 -5.09 8.68
N TYR A 91 -4.31 -6.23 9.14
CA TYR A 91 -5.61 -6.29 9.81
C TYR A 91 -5.67 -5.41 11.06
N GLU A 92 -4.63 -5.41 11.88
CA GLU A 92 -4.59 -4.61 13.11
C GLU A 92 -4.66 -3.10 12.84
N ASN A 93 -3.97 -2.64 11.79
CA ASN A 93 -4.04 -1.24 11.38
C ASN A 93 -5.44 -0.89 10.82
N LEU A 94 -6.01 -1.77 9.98
CA LEU A 94 -7.38 -1.62 9.47
C LEU A 94 -8.41 -1.56 10.59
N LYS A 95 -8.28 -2.42 11.60
CA LYS A 95 -9.14 -2.45 12.79
C LYS A 95 -9.01 -1.17 13.63
N THR A 96 -7.78 -0.70 13.83
CA THR A 96 -7.48 0.54 14.55
C THR A 96 -8.14 1.74 13.87
N TRP A 97 -8.03 1.82 12.54
CA TRP A 97 -8.71 2.83 11.73
C TRP A 97 -10.24 2.76 11.86
N ALA A 98 -10.83 1.57 11.80
CA ALA A 98 -12.28 1.40 11.91
C ALA A 98 -12.82 1.85 13.28
N LEU A 99 -12.05 1.63 14.34
CA LEU A 99 -12.36 2.09 15.69
C LEU A 99 -12.16 3.60 15.87
N GLY A 100 -11.62 4.30 14.87
CA GLY A 100 -11.38 5.75 14.90
C GLY A 100 -10.18 6.15 15.76
N LYS A 101 -9.27 5.21 16.02
CA LYS A 101 -7.99 5.46 16.70
C LYS A 101 -6.93 5.89 15.68
N THR A 102 -5.83 6.45 16.16
CA THR A 102 -4.66 6.80 15.31
C THR A 102 -4.13 5.56 14.63
N CYS A 103 -4.15 5.56 13.29
CA CYS A 103 -3.65 4.46 12.46
C CYS A 103 -2.39 4.88 11.69
N GLU A 104 -1.68 3.91 11.13
CA GLU A 104 -0.53 4.16 10.27
C GLU A 104 -1.01 4.38 8.83
N GLU A 105 -0.86 5.61 8.34
CA GLU A 105 -1.45 6.06 7.07
C GLU A 105 -0.91 5.33 5.83
N PHE A 106 0.34 4.84 5.88
CA PHE A 106 1.07 4.27 4.73
C PHE A 106 1.76 2.94 5.05
N ALA A 107 1.34 2.21 6.09
CA ALA A 107 2.03 0.99 6.51
C ALA A 107 1.67 -0.21 5.59
N PRO A 108 2.60 -0.69 4.74
CA PRO A 108 2.34 -1.86 3.92
C PRO A 108 2.28 -3.14 4.78
N PRO A 109 1.62 -4.21 4.31
CA PRO A 109 1.65 -5.50 4.99
C PRO A 109 3.09 -6.05 5.04
N PRO A 110 3.52 -6.68 6.16
CA PRO A 110 4.87 -7.23 6.29
C PRO A 110 5.28 -8.20 5.17
N GLU A 111 4.31 -8.94 4.62
CA GLU A 111 4.56 -9.87 3.51
C GLU A 111 4.89 -9.12 2.20
N LEU A 112 4.18 -8.02 1.94
CA LEU A 112 4.45 -7.13 0.82
C LEU A 112 5.78 -6.38 1.02
N GLU A 113 6.11 -6.03 2.26
CA GLU A 113 7.39 -5.41 2.58
C GLU A 113 8.57 -6.38 2.34
N LYS A 114 8.40 -7.67 2.69
CA LYS A 114 9.39 -8.72 2.39
C LYS A 114 9.58 -8.91 0.89
N LEU A 115 8.49 -9.02 0.12
CA LEU A 115 8.54 -9.13 -1.34
C LEU A 115 9.28 -7.94 -1.97
N ALA A 116 9.02 -6.72 -1.49
CA ALA A 116 9.72 -5.52 -1.96
C ALA A 116 11.22 -5.55 -1.64
N ARG A 117 11.63 -6.07 -0.48
CA ARG A 117 13.04 -6.23 -0.09
C ARG A 117 13.74 -7.32 -0.91
N GLU A 118 13.10 -8.46 -1.11
CA GLU A 118 13.65 -9.56 -1.91
C GLU A 118 13.89 -9.16 -3.38
N GLN A 119 12.98 -8.36 -3.96
CA GLN A 119 13.15 -7.82 -5.32
C GLN A 119 14.33 -6.84 -5.42
N GLN A 120 14.63 -6.09 -4.36
CA GLN A 120 15.81 -5.21 -4.30
C GLN A 120 17.12 -6.00 -4.14
N GLU A 121 17.10 -7.24 -3.68
CA GLU A 121 18.29 -8.12 -3.62
C GLU A 121 18.45 -9.00 -4.87
N GLY A 122 17.65 -8.75 -5.90
CA GLY A 122 17.64 -9.48 -7.16
C GLY A 122 18.98 -9.51 -7.90
N PRO A 123 19.16 -10.42 -8.87
CA PRO A 123 20.43 -10.66 -9.56
C PRO A 123 21.00 -9.40 -10.23
N MET A 124 20.13 -8.47 -10.64
CA MET A 124 20.53 -7.22 -11.29
C MET A 124 21.31 -6.29 -10.34
N ASN A 125 20.92 -6.21 -9.05
CA ASN A 125 21.65 -5.40 -8.06
C ASN A 125 22.99 -6.03 -7.65
N LYS A 126 23.09 -7.37 -7.65
CA LYS A 126 24.37 -8.07 -7.43
C LYS A 126 25.37 -7.81 -8.57
N VAL A 127 24.90 -7.80 -9.81
CA VAL A 127 25.75 -7.46 -10.97
C VAL A 127 26.20 -6.00 -10.91
N GLN A 128 25.31 -5.07 -10.54
CA GLN A 128 25.67 -3.65 -10.36
C GLN A 128 26.72 -3.45 -9.26
N ALA A 129 26.59 -4.13 -8.11
CA ALA A 129 27.57 -4.08 -7.02
C ALA A 129 28.94 -4.61 -7.46
N LEU A 130 28.98 -5.73 -8.19
CA LEU A 130 30.22 -6.30 -8.73
C LEU A 130 30.89 -5.34 -9.74
N MET A 131 30.11 -4.74 -10.64
CA MET A 131 30.63 -3.80 -11.63
C MET A 131 31.21 -2.54 -10.97
N ALA A 132 30.57 -2.03 -9.90
CA ALA A 132 31.11 -0.92 -9.12
C ALA A 132 32.44 -1.27 -8.44
N GLU A 133 32.57 -2.47 -7.88
CA GLU A 133 33.81 -2.94 -7.26
C GLU A 133 34.96 -3.11 -8.28
N VAL A 134 34.65 -3.70 -9.44
CA VAL A 134 35.61 -3.85 -10.55
C VAL A 134 36.05 -2.48 -11.06
N THR A 135 35.13 -1.53 -11.19
CA THR A 135 35.43 -0.16 -11.63
C THR A 135 36.32 0.58 -10.61
N ALA A 136 36.05 0.43 -9.32
CA ALA A 136 36.86 1.01 -8.25
C ALA A 136 38.29 0.44 -8.23
N LYS A 137 38.43 -0.88 -8.38
CA LYS A 137 39.73 -1.55 -8.49
C LYS A 137 40.49 -1.11 -9.74
N ALA A 138 39.82 -1.02 -10.89
CA ALA A 138 40.43 -0.55 -12.13
C ALA A 138 40.93 0.90 -12.00
N LYS A 139 40.14 1.78 -11.37
CA LYS A 139 40.55 3.17 -11.11
C LYS A 139 41.78 3.25 -10.20
N ALA A 140 41.77 2.52 -9.07
CA ALA A 140 42.92 2.48 -8.18
C ALA A 140 44.19 1.97 -8.87
N MET A 141 44.07 0.95 -9.72
CA MET A 141 45.19 0.45 -10.54
C MET A 141 45.70 1.48 -11.56
N MET A 142 44.82 2.30 -12.15
CA MET A 142 45.23 3.36 -13.07
C MET A 142 45.93 4.50 -12.35
N ASP A 143 45.38 4.94 -11.20
CA ASP A 143 45.96 6.01 -10.39
C ASP A 143 47.36 5.61 -9.87
N GLU A 144 47.52 4.38 -9.36
CA GLU A 144 48.80 3.85 -8.87
C GLU A 144 49.84 3.67 -9.99
N ARG A 145 49.38 3.47 -11.24
CA ARG A 145 50.25 3.39 -12.42
C ARG A 145 50.72 4.79 -12.87
N GLN A 146 49.85 5.79 -12.82
CA GLN A 146 50.21 7.17 -13.14
C GLN A 146 51.19 7.76 -12.11
N GLU A 147 51.04 7.44 -10.82
CA GLU A 147 51.99 7.86 -9.79
C GLU A 147 53.39 7.27 -9.99
N LYS A 148 53.48 5.99 -10.41
CA LYS A 148 54.76 5.33 -10.73
C LYS A 148 55.40 5.89 -12.00
N GLU A 149 54.63 6.19 -13.03
CA GLU A 149 55.11 6.81 -14.28
C GLU A 149 55.51 8.30 -14.11
N SER A 150 55.06 8.97 -13.04
CA SER A 150 55.42 10.36 -12.72
C SER A 150 56.62 10.50 -11.78
N ALA A 151 57.11 9.39 -11.24
CA ALA A 151 58.24 9.33 -10.30
C ALA A 151 59.57 8.89 -10.95
N GLU A 152 59.55 8.59 -12.26
CA GLU A 152 60.68 8.21 -13.11
C GLU A 152 61.02 9.33 -14.10
#